data_AF-A0AAP8N810-F1
#
_entry.id   AF-A0AAP8N810-F1
#
_cell.length_a   1.000
_cell.length_b   1.000
_cell.length_c   1.000
_cell.angle_alpha   90.00
_cell.angle_beta   90.00
_cell.angle_gamma   90.00
#
_symmetry.space_group_name_H-M   'P 1'
#
loop_
_entity.id
_entity.type
_entity.pdbx_description
1 polymer ?
#
loop_
_entity_poly.entity_id
_entity_poly.type
_entity_poly.pdbx_seq_one_letter_code
_entity_poly.pdbx_strand_id
1 'polypeptide(L)'
;LDELLNHAQRPEVGVVGGRLGSPQGRIEGTAQVLGLRGAVGVPNRGESLNTSGYMQRQQTVQNFSAVGIDCLLVRKKVFDELHGLDEQ
;
A
#
# COMPACT_ATOMS: atom_id res chain seq x y z
N LEU A 1 -8.61 9.76 1.46
CA LEU A 1 -9.43 8.58 1.87
C LEU A 1 -10.33 8.15 0.74
N ASP A 2 -11.02 9.08 0.08
CA ASP A 2 -11.93 8.81 -1.04
C ASP A 2 -11.32 7.92 -2.13
N GLU A 3 -10.09 8.17 -2.54
CA GLU A 3 -9.37 7.30 -3.51
C GLU A 3 -9.21 5.85 -3.01
N LEU A 4 -8.86 5.64 -1.74
CA LEU A 4 -8.76 4.30 -1.16
C LEU A 4 -10.12 3.60 -1.15
N LEU A 5 -11.18 4.36 -0.82
CA LEU A 5 -12.55 3.86 -0.79
C LEU A 5 -13.06 3.49 -2.19
N ASN A 6 -12.72 4.28 -3.21
CA ASN A 6 -13.04 3.97 -4.61
C ASN A 6 -12.47 2.61 -5.03
N HIS A 7 -11.23 2.30 -4.63
CA HIS A 7 -10.62 1.00 -4.92
C HIS A 7 -11.19 -0.13 -4.05
N ALA A 8 -11.42 0.11 -2.77
CA ALA A 8 -11.86 -0.94 -1.87
C ALA A 8 -13.31 -1.39 -2.09
N GLN A 9 -14.14 -0.58 -2.74
CA GLN A 9 -15.49 -0.97 -3.12
C GLN A 9 -15.53 -1.97 -4.29
N ARG A 10 -14.43 -2.12 -5.03
CA ARG A 10 -14.37 -3.03 -6.19
C ARG A 10 -14.31 -4.49 -5.74
N PRO A 11 -15.20 -5.37 -6.24
CA PRO A 11 -15.32 -6.74 -5.74
C PRO A 11 -14.03 -7.55 -5.88
N GLU A 12 -13.24 -7.32 -6.92
CA GLU A 12 -11.96 -7.99 -7.20
C GLU A 12 -10.78 -7.52 -6.32
N VAL A 13 -10.95 -6.43 -5.57
CA VAL A 13 -9.91 -5.89 -4.69
C VAL A 13 -10.11 -6.43 -3.27
N GLY A 14 -9.12 -7.15 -2.74
CA GLY A 14 -9.18 -7.68 -1.36
C GLY A 14 -8.77 -6.65 -0.30
N VAL A 15 -7.70 -5.90 -0.56
CA VAL A 15 -7.14 -4.90 0.36
C VAL A 15 -6.51 -3.75 -0.43
N VAL A 16 -6.57 -2.54 0.12
CA VAL A 16 -5.96 -1.33 -0.47
C VAL A 16 -5.01 -0.72 0.54
N GLY A 17 -3.76 -0.46 0.13
CA GLY A 17 -2.77 0.24 0.95
C GLY A 17 -2.67 1.72 0.57
N GLY A 18 -2.40 2.57 1.56
CA GLY A 18 -2.04 3.97 1.34
C GLY A 18 -0.54 4.16 1.12
N ARG A 19 -0.16 5.27 0.47
CA ARG A 19 1.21 5.77 0.51
C ARG A 19 1.41 6.61 1.76
N LEU A 20 2.32 6.16 2.62
CA LEU A 20 2.66 6.78 3.89
C LEU A 20 3.91 7.63 3.77
N GLY A 21 3.78 8.86 4.27
CA GLY A 21 4.84 9.84 4.31
C GLY A 21 5.34 10.11 5.72
N SER A 22 6.63 10.36 5.87
CA SER A 22 7.20 10.97 7.07
C SER A 22 6.81 12.45 7.19
N PRO A 23 6.93 13.06 8.37
CA PRO A 23 6.77 14.51 8.54
C PRO A 23 7.71 15.34 7.66
N GLN A 24 8.84 14.76 7.22
CA GLN A 24 9.81 15.39 6.32
C GLN A 24 9.43 15.23 4.83
N GLY A 25 8.24 14.71 4.54
CA GLY A 25 7.72 14.58 3.17
C GLY A 25 8.36 13.44 2.37
N ARG A 26 8.89 12.42 3.04
CA ARG A 26 9.51 11.25 2.40
C ARG A 26 8.63 10.01 2.49
N ILE A 27 8.68 9.15 1.49
CA ILE A 27 7.96 7.89 1.47
C ILE A 27 8.57 6.93 2.51
N GLU A 28 7.76 6.43 3.44
CA GLU A 28 8.17 5.47 4.47
C GLU A 28 7.54 4.08 4.26
N GLY A 29 6.24 4.07 3.93
CA GLY A 29 5.44 2.85 3.75
C GLY A 29 4.55 2.95 2.51
N THR A 30 4.50 1.87 1.72
CA THR A 30 3.56 1.72 0.60
C THR A 30 3.15 0.25 0.51
N ALA A 31 3.61 -0.44 -0.52
CA ALA A 31 3.52 -1.87 -0.70
C ALA A 31 4.84 -2.55 -0.31
N GLN A 32 4.83 -3.88 -0.33
CA GLN A 32 6.04 -4.68 -0.21
C GLN A 32 6.29 -5.47 -1.50
N VAL A 33 7.56 -5.53 -1.89
CA VAL A 33 8.02 -6.20 -3.11
C VAL A 33 9.09 -7.23 -2.73
N LEU A 34 8.88 -8.48 -3.13
CA LEU A 34 9.84 -9.56 -2.94
C LEU A 34 11.11 -9.29 -3.76
N GLY A 35 12.27 -9.59 -3.18
CA GLY A 35 13.57 -9.39 -3.84
C GLY A 35 14.06 -7.94 -3.88
N LEU A 36 13.25 -6.97 -3.43
CA LEU A 36 13.64 -5.56 -3.42
C LEU A 36 14.49 -5.26 -2.19
N ARG A 37 15.73 -4.80 -2.39
CA ARG A 37 16.65 -4.43 -1.30
C ARG A 37 16.90 -5.56 -0.27
N GLY A 38 16.85 -6.82 -0.71
CA GLY A 38 16.95 -8.00 0.14
C GLY A 38 15.83 -8.99 -0.15
N ALA A 39 15.31 -9.67 0.87
CA ALA A 39 14.19 -10.60 0.71
C ALA A 39 12.86 -9.87 0.40
N VAL A 40 12.60 -8.75 1.08
CA VAL A 40 11.41 -7.91 0.91
C VAL A 40 11.81 -6.45 1.10
N GLY A 41 11.25 -5.55 0.29
CA GLY A 41 11.50 -4.12 0.42
C GLY A 41 10.28 -3.27 0.08
N VAL A 42 10.27 -2.04 0.61
CA VAL A 42 9.30 -1.01 0.26
C VAL A 42 9.81 -0.22 -0.95
N PRO A 43 9.06 -0.17 -2.06
CA PRO A 43 9.47 0.55 -3.25
C PRO A 43 9.50 2.05 -3.00
N ASN A 44 10.55 2.72 -3.51
CA ASN A 44 10.72 4.17 -3.46
C ASN A 44 10.80 4.75 -2.02
N ARG A 45 11.06 3.92 -1.00
CA ARG A 45 11.30 4.39 0.37
C ARG A 45 12.47 5.38 0.38
N GLY A 46 12.23 6.54 1.00
CA GLY A 46 13.16 7.67 1.12
C GLY A 46 12.97 8.76 0.05
N GLU A 47 12.22 8.48 -1.02
CA GLU A 47 11.93 9.50 -2.04
C GLU A 47 10.91 10.52 -1.56
N SER A 48 10.88 11.70 -2.19
CA SER A 48 9.87 12.72 -1.93
C SER A 48 8.47 12.22 -2.29
N LEU A 49 7.46 12.55 -1.49
CA LEU A 49 6.05 12.24 -1.80
C LEU A 49 5.57 12.88 -3.11
N ASN A 50 6.23 13.94 -3.56
CA ASN A 50 5.89 14.66 -4.79
C ASN A 50 6.70 14.18 -6.00
N THR A 51 7.54 13.15 -5.83
CA THR A 51 8.29 12.58 -6.95
C THR A 51 7.35 11.90 -7.95
N SER A 52 7.64 12.06 -9.24
CA SER A 52 7.03 11.21 -10.28
C SER A 52 7.50 9.76 -10.15
N GLY A 53 8.68 9.54 -9.56
CA GLY A 53 9.30 8.23 -9.40
C GLY A 53 9.72 7.62 -10.73
N TYR A 54 10.25 6.40 -10.66
CA TYR A 54 10.64 5.64 -11.84
C TYR A 54 9.47 5.47 -12.81
N MET A 55 9.65 5.85 -14.07
CA MET A 55 8.63 5.79 -15.13
C MET A 55 7.28 6.43 -14.74
N GLN A 56 7.31 7.51 -13.95
CA GLN A 56 6.10 8.22 -13.47
C GLN A 56 5.13 7.35 -12.65
N ARG A 57 5.59 6.18 -12.19
CA ARG A 57 4.71 5.17 -11.58
C ARG A 57 4.16 5.64 -10.23
N GLN A 58 4.81 6.59 -9.56
CA GLN A 58 4.32 7.17 -8.29
C GLN A 58 3.09 8.08 -8.46
N GLN A 59 2.67 8.37 -9.69
CA GLN A 59 1.49 9.16 -10.00
C GLN A 59 0.25 8.31 -10.29
N THR A 60 0.37 6.98 -10.27
CA THR A 60 -0.70 6.06 -10.66
C THR A 60 -0.98 5.02 -9.58
N VAL A 61 -2.20 4.49 -9.63
CA VAL A 61 -2.62 3.34 -8.82
C VAL A 61 -1.92 2.08 -9.33
N GLN A 62 -1.46 1.24 -8.42
CA GLN A 62 -0.64 0.08 -8.74
C GLN A 62 -1.11 -1.15 -7.98
N ASN A 63 -1.03 -2.30 -8.66
CA ASN A 63 -1.18 -3.60 -8.02
C ASN A 63 0.18 -4.10 -7.52
N PHE A 64 0.21 -4.59 -6.30
CA PHE A 64 1.38 -5.18 -5.66
C PHE A 64 1.01 -6.51 -5.00
N SER A 65 2.00 -7.36 -4.77
CA SER A 65 1.80 -8.66 -4.13
C SER A 65 1.43 -8.56 -2.64
N ALA A 66 1.87 -7.50 -1.96
CA ALA A 66 1.55 -7.24 -0.56
C ALA A 66 1.47 -5.73 -0.29
N VAL A 67 0.57 -5.34 0.61
CA VAL A 67 0.42 -3.96 1.09
C VAL A 67 1.03 -3.81 2.49
N GLY A 68 1.49 -2.61 2.84
CA GLY A 68 1.96 -2.33 4.20
C GLY A 68 0.84 -2.41 5.24
N ILE A 69 1.16 -2.91 6.44
CA ILE A 69 0.19 -3.07 7.54
C ILE A 69 -0.10 -1.75 8.28
N ASP A 70 0.77 -0.76 8.15
CA ASP A 70 0.67 0.52 8.86
C ASP A 70 -0.61 1.30 8.50
N CYS A 71 -1.09 1.18 7.25
CA CYS A 71 -2.31 1.81 6.79
C CYS A 71 -2.91 1.05 5.60
N LEU A 72 -3.97 0.32 5.88
CA LEU A 72 -4.73 -0.42 4.88
C LEU A 72 -6.23 -0.20 5.06
N LEU A 73 -6.98 -0.45 3.99
CA LEU A 73 -8.43 -0.46 3.98
C LEU A 73 -8.91 -1.77 3.38
N VAL A 74 -9.81 -2.44 4.11
CA VAL A 74 -10.38 -3.74 3.77
C VAL A 74 -11.89 -3.67 3.95
N ARG A 75 -12.64 -4.34 3.07
CA ARG A 75 -14.09 -4.46 3.25
C ARG A 75 -14.38 -5.29 4.49
N LYS A 76 -15.27 -4.80 5.35
CA LYS A 76 -15.70 -5.50 6.57
C LYS A 76 -16.06 -6.96 6.31
N LYS A 77 -16.86 -7.23 5.28
CA LYS A 77 -17.24 -8.60 4.90
C LYS A 77 -16.04 -9.53 4.66
N VAL A 78 -15.03 -9.06 3.93
CA VAL A 78 -13.81 -9.84 3.64
C VAL A 78 -12.99 -10.05 4.92
N PHE A 79 -12.88 -9.02 5.75
CA PHE A 79 -12.18 -9.09 7.03
C PHE A 79 -12.82 -10.13 7.96
N ASP A 80 -14.15 -10.09 8.10
CA ASP A 80 -14.91 -11.00 8.95
C ASP A 80 -14.85 -12.46 8.41
N GLU A 81 -14.94 -12.64 7.08
CA GLU A 81 -14.80 -13.95 6.41
C GLU A 81 -13.41 -14.59 6.60
N LEU A 82 -12.37 -13.77 6.75
CA LEU A 82 -10.99 -14.22 6.96
C LEU A 82 -10.60 -14.28 8.44
N HIS A 83 -11.54 -14.06 9.36
CA HIS A 83 -11.31 -14.04 10.81
C HIS A 83 -10.31 -12.97 11.28
N GLY A 84 -10.23 -11.85 10.56
CA GLY A 84 -9.42 -10.70 10.94
C GLY A 84 -7.93 -10.85 10.62
N LEU A 85 -7.08 -10.28 11.48
CA LEU A 85 -5.62 -10.35 11.38
C LEU A 85 -5.09 -11.28 12.48
N ASP A 86 -3.97 -11.95 12.18
CA ASP A 86 -3.22 -12.71 13.19
C ASP A 86 -2.55 -11.76 14.18
N GLU A 87 -2.49 -12.16 15.46
CA GLU A 87 -2.01 -11.36 16.59
C GLU A 87 -0.51 -11.54 16.89
N GLN A 88 0.21 -12.35 16.10
CA GLN A 88 1.63 -12.67 16.32
C GLN A 88 2.55 -11.47 16.55
#